data_AF-A0A955ANG2-F1
#
_entry.id   AF-A0A955ANG2-F1
#
_cell.length_a   1.000
_cell.length_b   1.000
_cell.length_c   1.000
_cell.angle_alpha   90.00
_cell.angle_beta   90.00
_cell.angle_gamma   90.00
#
_symmetry.space_group_name_H-M   'P 1'
#
loop_
_entity.id
_entity.type
_entity.pdbx_description
1 polymer ?
#
loop_
_entity_poly.entity_id
_entity_poly.type
_entity_poly.pdbx_seq_one_letter_code
_entity_poly.pdbx_strand_id
1 'polypeptide(L)'
;MTVTASEIDLEYERRWKAMSPAEKVSRSAAMFAWTRQQMARRLRNAAPSLSDEEVKWHVAMKLYEREPEVVKLIKEYLASVSR
;
A
#
# COMPACT_ATOMS: atom_id res chain seq x y z
N MET A 1 29.50 -17.32 -10.76
CA MET A 1 28.95 -16.57 -11.91
C MET A 1 28.64 -15.17 -11.44
N THR A 2 29.39 -14.17 -11.90
CA THR A 2 29.11 -12.75 -11.62
C THR A 2 28.00 -12.30 -12.57
N VAL A 3 26.82 -12.03 -12.04
CA VAL A 3 25.74 -11.40 -12.81
C VAL A 3 26.19 -9.97 -13.09
N THR A 4 26.47 -9.65 -14.35
CA THR A 4 26.79 -8.29 -14.77
C THR A 4 25.49 -7.49 -14.77
N ALA A 5 25.46 -6.37 -14.04
CA ALA A 5 24.30 -5.48 -14.00
C ALA A 5 24.00 -4.94 -15.41
N SER A 6 22.73 -4.91 -15.81
CA SER A 6 22.33 -4.35 -17.10
C SER A 6 22.53 -2.83 -17.11
N GLU A 7 22.56 -2.22 -18.30
CA GLU A 7 22.58 -0.75 -18.43
C GLU A 7 21.40 -0.09 -17.71
N ILE A 8 20.24 -0.76 -17.68
CA ILE A 8 19.05 -0.30 -16.97
C ILE A 8 19.29 -0.29 -15.46
N ASP A 9 19.91 -1.34 -14.92
CA ASP A 9 20.21 -1.43 -13.49
C ASP A 9 21.21 -0.34 -13.06
N LEU A 10 22.23 -0.09 -13.88
CA LEU A 10 23.22 0.95 -13.63
C LEU A 10 22.59 2.35 -13.66
N GLU A 11 21.72 2.62 -14.62
CA GLU A 11 21.02 3.91 -14.70
C GLU A 11 20.01 4.08 -13.55
N TYR A 12 19.30 3.01 -13.16
CA TYR A 12 18.44 3.02 -11.99
C TYR A 12 19.24 3.36 -10.72
N GLU A 13 20.37 2.69 -10.50
CA GLU A 13 21.23 2.95 -9.35
C GLU A 13 21.75 4.38 -9.33
N ARG A 14 22.20 4.91 -10.47
CA ARG A 14 22.69 6.29 -10.58
C ARG A 14 21.61 7.29 -10.18
N ARG A 15 20.39 7.14 -10.70
CA ARG A 15 19.24 7.99 -10.34
C ARG A 15 18.86 7.81 -8.87
N TRP A 16 18.88 6.59 -8.36
CA TRP A 16 18.58 6.29 -6.96
C TRP A 16 19.58 6.94 -6.00
N LYS A 17 20.87 6.88 -6.31
CA LYS A 17 21.94 7.50 -5.52
C LYS A 17 21.89 9.03 -5.56
N ALA A 18 21.45 9.62 -6.68
CA ALA A 18 21.29 11.07 -6.83
C ALA A 18 20.11 11.66 -6.04
N MET A 19 19.13 10.85 -5.64
CA MET A 19 17.98 11.33 -4.87
C MET A 19 18.33 11.63 -3.40
N SER A 20 17.78 12.72 -2.91
CA SER A 20 17.76 13.06 -1.48
C SER A 20 16.93 12.05 -0.66
N PRO A 21 17.15 11.96 0.66
CA PRO A 21 16.31 11.14 1.53
C PRO A 21 14.82 11.48 1.45
N ALA A 22 14.47 12.77 1.33
CA ALA A 22 13.09 13.23 1.24
C ALA A 22 12.40 12.71 -0.05
N GLU A 23 13.09 12.76 -1.19
CA GLU A 23 12.56 12.23 -2.45
C GLU A 23 12.36 10.72 -2.41
N LYS A 24 13.28 9.99 -1.78
CA LYS A 24 13.16 8.54 -1.59
C LYS A 24 11.91 8.21 -0.78
N VAL A 25 11.71 8.87 0.36
CA VAL A 25 10.52 8.70 1.20
C VAL A 25 9.25 9.07 0.43
N SER A 26 9.24 10.19 -0.29
CA SER A 26 8.09 10.62 -1.08
C SER A 26 7.71 9.60 -2.15
N ARG A 27 8.69 9.00 -2.84
CA ARG A 27 8.43 7.96 -3.84
C ARG A 27 7.89 6.68 -3.20
N SER A 28 8.46 6.25 -2.07
CA SER A 28 7.94 5.11 -1.32
C SER A 28 6.50 5.34 -0.85
N ALA A 29 6.19 6.53 -0.33
CA ALA A 29 4.85 6.91 0.09
C ALA A 29 3.86 6.92 -1.08
N ALA A 30 4.26 7.44 -2.25
CA ALA A 30 3.45 7.44 -3.46
C ALA A 30 3.14 6.01 -3.93
N MET A 31 4.13 5.11 -3.91
CA MET A 31 3.93 3.70 -4.22
C MET A 31 2.97 3.04 -3.23
N PHE A 32 3.11 3.33 -1.93
CA PHE A 32 2.21 2.81 -0.90
C PHE A 32 0.77 3.31 -1.06
N ALA A 33 0.60 4.59 -1.41
CA ALA A 33 -0.70 5.17 -1.71
C ALA A 33 -1.35 4.51 -2.94
N TRP A 34 -0.57 4.33 -4.01
CA TRP A 34 -1.02 3.64 -5.22
C TRP A 34 -1.48 2.21 -4.92
N THR A 35 -0.72 1.43 -4.14
CA THR A 35 -1.09 0.07 -3.74
C THR A 35 -2.42 0.04 -3.01
N ARG A 36 -2.63 0.94 -2.03
CA ARG A 36 -3.92 1.08 -1.32
C ARG A 36 -5.08 1.39 -2.27
N GLN A 37 -4.85 2.25 -3.26
CA GLN A 37 -5.86 2.55 -4.27
C GLN A 37 -6.20 1.33 -5.14
N GLN A 38 -5.22 0.52 -5.53
CA GLN A 38 -5.50 -0.71 -6.29
C GLN A 38 -6.34 -1.70 -5.48
N MET A 39 -6.05 -1.84 -4.18
CA MET A 39 -6.85 -2.68 -3.28
C MET A 39 -8.28 -2.15 -3.14
N ALA A 40 -8.45 -0.84 -2.95
CA ALA A 40 -9.76 -0.21 -2.86
C ALA A 40 -10.59 -0.39 -4.13
N ARG A 41 -9.97 -0.26 -5.33
CA ARG A 41 -10.66 -0.50 -6.62
C ARG A 41 -11.18 -1.93 -6.72
N ARG A 42 -10.37 -2.92 -6.34
CA ARG A 42 -10.81 -4.33 -6.33
C ARG A 42 -11.98 -4.56 -5.38
N LEU A 43 -11.95 -3.97 -4.19
CA LEU A 43 -13.03 -4.07 -3.21
C LEU A 43 -14.32 -3.44 -3.72
N ARG A 44 -14.26 -2.23 -4.28
CA ARG A 44 -15.45 -1.57 -4.85
C ARG A 44 -16.07 -2.35 -6.01
N ASN A 45 -15.24 -2.98 -6.83
CA ASN A 45 -15.74 -3.84 -7.91
C ASN A 45 -16.42 -5.11 -7.39
N ALA A 46 -15.95 -5.66 -6.27
CA ALA A 46 -16.51 -6.88 -5.67
C ALA A 46 -17.72 -6.63 -4.76
N ALA A 47 -17.75 -5.46 -4.09
CA ALA A 47 -18.77 -5.07 -3.12
C ALA A 47 -19.09 -3.57 -3.30
N PRO A 48 -19.90 -3.21 -4.32
CA PRO A 48 -20.15 -1.82 -4.69
C PRO A 48 -21.00 -1.04 -3.67
N SER A 49 -21.65 -1.73 -2.72
CA SER A 49 -22.46 -1.11 -1.66
C SER A 49 -21.64 -0.59 -0.48
N LEU A 50 -20.34 -0.91 -0.41
CA LEU A 50 -19.50 -0.45 0.69
C LEU A 50 -19.29 1.06 0.60
N SER A 51 -19.43 1.74 1.74
CA SER A 51 -19.05 3.13 1.90
C SER A 51 -17.53 3.32 1.76
N ASP A 52 -17.10 4.55 1.51
CA ASP A 52 -15.67 4.88 1.44
C ASP A 52 -14.92 4.56 2.74
N GLU A 53 -15.59 4.73 3.87
CA GLU A 53 -15.03 4.45 5.19
C GLU A 53 -14.85 2.94 5.39
N GLU A 54 -15.84 2.12 5.02
CA GLU A 54 -15.71 0.66 5.04
C GLU A 54 -14.61 0.17 4.10
N VAL A 55 -14.53 0.71 2.88
CA VAL A 55 -13.46 0.38 1.93
C VAL A 55 -12.08 0.67 2.53
N LYS A 56 -11.91 1.81 3.21
CA LYS A 56 -10.66 2.16 3.91
C LYS A 56 -10.26 1.08 4.92
N TRP A 57 -11.20 0.64 5.75
CA TRP A 57 -10.90 -0.35 6.78
C TRP A 57 -10.71 -1.77 6.24
N HIS A 58 -11.43 -2.14 5.17
CA HIS A 58 -11.18 -3.40 4.46
C HIS A 58 -9.80 -3.42 3.79
N VAL A 59 -9.32 -2.30 3.24
CA VAL A 59 -7.94 -2.18 2.75
C VAL A 59 -6.94 -2.32 3.91
N ALA A 60 -7.19 -1.65 5.03
CA ALA A 60 -6.33 -1.76 6.22
C ALA A 60 -6.24 -3.21 6.72
N MET A 61 -7.35 -3.93 6.76
CA MET A 61 -7.39 -5.34 7.18
C MET A 61 -6.46 -6.21 6.35
N LYS A 62 -6.38 -5.96 5.03
CA LYS A 62 -5.49 -6.70 4.13
C LYS A 62 -4.03 -6.31 4.28
N LEU A 63 -3.73 -5.06 4.60
CA LEU A 63 -2.36 -4.61 4.83
C LEU A 63 -1.76 -5.18 6.13
N TYR A 64 -2.58 -5.26 7.17
CA TYR A 64 -2.14 -5.61 8.52
C TYR A 64 -2.58 -7.01 8.96
N GLU A 65 -2.95 -7.89 8.03
CA GLU A 65 -3.55 -9.21 8.34
C GLU A 65 -2.71 -10.10 9.27
N ARG A 66 -1.40 -9.84 9.35
CA ARG A 66 -0.43 -10.58 10.16
C ARG A 66 -0.16 -9.97 11.54
N GLU A 67 -0.83 -8.88 11.89
CA GLU A 67 -0.65 -8.14 13.15
C GLU A 67 -1.92 -8.26 14.00
N PRO A 68 -2.00 -9.24 14.93
CA PRO A 68 -3.26 -9.59 15.62
C PRO A 68 -3.92 -8.42 16.34
N GLU A 69 -3.13 -7.59 17.04
CA GLU A 69 -3.65 -6.44 17.78
C GLU A 69 -4.19 -5.35 16.85
N VAL A 70 -3.55 -5.13 15.71
CA VAL A 70 -4.01 -4.17 14.69
C VAL A 70 -5.28 -4.69 14.02
N VAL A 71 -5.34 -5.99 13.71
CA VAL A 71 -6.53 -6.64 13.17
C VAL A 71 -7.72 -6.48 14.11
N LYS A 72 -7.52 -6.68 15.43
CA LYS A 72 -8.57 -6.50 16.43
C LYS A 72 -9.11 -5.07 16.39
N LEU A 73 -8.23 -4.08 16.42
CA LEU A 73 -8.61 -2.67 16.33
C LEU A 73 -9.38 -2.35 15.05
N ILE A 74 -8.92 -2.84 13.89
CA ILE A 74 -9.62 -2.61 12.61
C ILE A 74 -11.02 -3.24 12.62
N LYS A 75 -11.20 -4.43 13.20
CA LYS A 75 -12.52 -5.07 13.32
C LYS A 75 -13.49 -4.25 14.17
N GLU A 76 -13.00 -3.67 15.26
CA GLU A 76 -13.80 -2.80 16.13
C GLU A 76 -14.29 -1.55 15.37
N TYR A 77 -13.42 -0.93 14.55
CA TYR A 77 -13.83 0.19 13.69
C TYR A 77 -14.78 -0.23 12.57
N LEU A 78 -14.55 -1.36 11.90
CA LEU A 78 -15.50 -1.87 10.89
C LEU A 78 -16.91 -2.04 11.48
N ALA A 79 -17.01 -2.63 12.67
CA ALA A 79 -18.30 -2.83 13.34
C ALA A 79 -19.00 -1.52 13.74
N SER A 80 -18.28 -0.40 13.84
CA SER A 80 -18.88 0.91 14.15
C SER A 80 -19.35 1.64 12.90
N VAL A 81 -18.68 1.45 11.75
CA VAL A 81 -18.99 2.18 10.50
C VAL A 81 -19.90 1.42 9.53
N SER A 82 -20.08 0.11 9.72
CA SER A 82 -20.98 -0.73 8.89
C SER A 82 -22.42 -0.80 9.40
N ARG A 83 -22.89 0.18 10.18
CA ARG A 83 -24.24 0.20 10.76
C ARG A 83 -25.25 0.99 9.94
#